data_AF-A0A316JN18-F1
#
_entry.id   AF-A0A316JN18-F1
#
_cell.length_a   1.000
_cell.length_b   1.000
_cell.length_c   1.000
_cell.angle_alpha   90.00
_cell.angle_beta   90.00
_cell.angle_gamma   90.00
#
_symmetry.space_group_name_H-M   'P 1'
#
loop_
_entity.id
_entity.type
_entity.pdbx_description
1 polymer ?
#
loop_
_entity_poly.entity_id
_entity_poly.type
_entity_poly.pdbx_seq_one_letter_code
_entity_poly.pdbx_strand_id
1 'polypeptide(L)'
;MSNPFHVRWLNGWSFQTVLMEGAVQVEARGFGICLRTPVRPGESPTAAADRLVLAEDRRRRALHAAWLRGERLKANRPDGLTPEGSSQEQAPSPTGRSLIRVAA
;
A
#
# COMPACT_ATOMS: atom_id res chain seq x y z
N MET A 1 -2.45 5.92 20.40
CA MET A 1 -1.66 5.52 19.20
C MET A 1 -1.28 6.79 18.45
N SER A 2 0.00 7.01 18.14
CA SER A 2 0.43 8.18 17.36
C SER A 2 0.01 8.02 15.90
N ASN A 3 -0.34 9.10 15.21
CA ASN A 3 -0.78 9.08 13.82
C ASN A 3 0.36 8.57 12.90
N PRO A 4 0.23 7.39 12.26
CA PRO A 4 1.30 6.80 11.46
C PRO A 4 1.54 7.56 10.14
N PHE A 5 0.66 8.51 9.79
CA PHE A 5 0.76 9.29 8.56
C PHE A 5 1.33 10.71 8.79
N HIS A 6 1.67 11.07 10.03
CA HIS A 6 2.13 12.40 10.39
C HIS A 6 3.62 12.59 10.11
N VAL A 7 3.96 13.18 8.95
CA VAL A 7 5.32 13.55 8.58
C VAL A 7 5.35 15.05 8.31
N ARG A 8 6.23 15.79 9.01
CA ARG A 8 6.42 17.23 8.78
C ARG A 8 7.44 17.42 7.66
N TRP A 9 6.99 17.91 6.51
CA TRP A 9 7.83 18.16 5.33
C TRP A 9 9.06 19.05 5.58
N LEU A 10 8.99 19.96 6.56
CA LEU A 10 10.06 20.90 6.84
C LEU A 10 11.18 20.32 7.74
N ASN A 11 11.00 19.15 8.35
CA ASN A 11 11.98 18.61 9.27
C ASN A 11 12.41 17.22 8.81
N GLY A 12 13.68 17.07 8.41
CA GLY A 12 14.24 15.77 8.00
C GLY A 12 14.03 15.38 6.53
N TRP A 13 13.58 16.32 5.68
CA TRP A 13 13.54 16.13 4.22
C TRP A 13 14.64 16.93 3.53
N SER A 14 15.32 16.29 2.59
CA SER A 14 16.28 16.91 1.68
C SER A 14 15.78 16.78 0.24
N PHE A 15 15.92 17.85 -0.53
CA PHE A 15 15.55 17.89 -1.94
C PHE A 15 16.81 17.98 -2.80
N GLN A 16 16.84 17.23 -3.89
CA GLN A 16 17.93 17.26 -4.86
C GLN A 16 17.39 17.16 -6.27
N THR A 17 18.01 17.87 -7.20
CA THR A 17 17.73 17.74 -8.62
C THR A 17 18.67 16.70 -9.21
N VAL A 18 18.11 15.68 -9.86
CA VAL A 18 18.87 14.57 -10.46
C VAL A 18 18.52 14.45 -11.93
N LEU A 19 19.52 14.17 -12.77
CA LEU A 19 19.29 13.80 -14.16
C LEU A 19 19.23 12.28 -14.22
N MET A 20 18.06 11.73 -14.53
CA MET A 20 17.85 10.28 -14.62
C MET A 20 16.95 9.98 -15.82
N GLU A 21 17.27 8.92 -16.55
CA GLU A 21 16.47 8.44 -17.69
C GLU A 21 16.29 9.49 -18.80
N GLY A 22 17.28 10.38 -18.96
CA GLY A 22 17.22 11.47 -19.95
C GLY A 22 16.31 12.65 -19.54
N ALA A 23 15.77 12.66 -18.33
CA ALA A 23 14.92 13.73 -17.81
C ALA A 23 15.46 14.30 -16.51
N VAL A 24 15.24 15.61 -16.31
CA VAL A 24 15.50 16.26 -15.02
C VAL A 24 14.38 15.86 -14.07
N GLN A 25 14.74 15.34 -12.91
CA GLN A 25 13.81 14.95 -11.86
C GLN A 25 14.19 15.63 -10.55
N VAL A 26 13.19 15.85 -9.71
CA VAL A 26 13.39 16.26 -8.33
C VAL A 26 13.17 15.03 -7.45
N GLU A 27 14.15 14.77 -6.59
CA GLU A 27 14.13 13.70 -5.61
C GLU A 27 14.04 14.31 -4.21
N ALA A 28 13.06 13.87 -3.43
CA ALA A 28 12.90 14.20 -2.03
C ALA A 28 13.23 12.96 -1.19
N ARG A 29 14.18 13.10 -0.27
CA ARG A 29 14.59 12.04 0.66
C ARG A 29 14.32 12.47 2.08
N GLY A 30 13.71 11.59 2.87
CA GLY A 30 13.45 11.85 4.28
C GLY A 30 12.78 10.65 4.94
N PHE A 31 12.99 10.48 6.25
CA PHE A 31 12.32 9.41 7.03
C PHE A 31 12.44 8.00 6.42
N GLY A 32 13.55 7.70 5.74
CA GLY A 32 13.77 6.40 5.10
C GLY A 32 12.99 6.17 3.79
N ILE A 33 12.31 7.19 3.27
CA ILE A 33 11.62 7.12 1.98
C ILE A 33 12.25 8.07 0.96
N CYS A 34 12.11 7.70 -0.31
CA CYS A 34 12.54 8.48 -1.47
C CYS A 34 11.33 8.68 -2.39
N LEU A 35 11.04 9.94 -2.71
CA LEU A 35 9.99 10.34 -3.63
C LEU A 35 10.62 11.06 -4.81
N ARG A 36 10.07 10.86 -6.01
CA ARG A 36 10.61 11.44 -7.24
C ARG A 36 9.49 12.00 -8.09
N THR A 37 9.79 13.10 -8.77
CA THR A 37 8.91 13.62 -9.81
C THR A 37 9.73 14.22 -10.95
N PRO A 38 9.35 14.01 -12.21
CA PRO A 38 10.00 14.68 -13.33
C PRO A 38 9.69 16.18 -13.30
N VAL A 39 10.67 17.00 -13.68
CA VAL A 39 10.47 18.42 -13.96
C VAL A 39 9.82 18.55 -15.33
N ARG A 40 8.69 19.24 -15.40
CA ARG A 40 7.96 19.45 -16.66
C ARG A 40 8.66 20.49 -17.53
N PRO A 41 8.43 20.47 -18.86
CA PRO A 41 8.94 21.52 -19.75
C PRO A 41 8.48 22.91 -19.28
N GLY A 42 9.43 23.84 -19.10
CA GLY A 42 9.15 25.19 -18.60
C GLY A 42 8.88 25.30 -17.08
N GLU A 43 8.91 24.18 -16.35
CA GLU A 43 8.79 24.16 -14.88
C GLU A 43 10.18 24.36 -14.26
N SER A 44 10.26 25.13 -13.17
CA SER A 44 11.50 25.21 -12.38
C SER A 44 11.62 23.99 -11.46
N PRO A 45 12.85 23.56 -11.10
CA PRO A 45 13.05 22.48 -10.13
C PRO A 45 12.35 22.74 -8.79
N THR A 46 12.30 23.99 -8.34
CA THR A 46 11.58 24.38 -7.12
C THR A 46 10.08 24.14 -7.26
N ALA A 47 9.47 24.54 -8.38
CA ALA A 47 8.05 24.30 -8.63
C ALA A 47 7.72 22.80 -8.71
N ALA A 48 8.62 22.00 -9.29
CA ALA A 48 8.50 20.54 -9.27
C ALA A 48 8.60 19.96 -7.84
N ALA A 49 9.45 20.51 -6.98
CA ALA A 49 9.54 20.14 -5.57
C ALA A 49 8.24 20.46 -4.81
N ASP A 50 7.67 21.66 -5.00
CA ASP A 50 6.40 22.06 -4.38
C ASP A 50 5.26 21.14 -4.82
N ARG A 51 5.21 20.80 -6.11
CA ARG A 51 4.24 19.83 -6.65
C ARG A 51 4.41 18.45 -6.04
N LEU A 52 5.65 17.99 -5.84
CA LEU A 52 5.94 16.70 -5.19
C LEU A 52 5.42 16.68 -3.75
N VAL A 53 5.69 17.74 -2.98
CA VAL A 53 5.23 17.89 -1.60
C VAL A 53 3.69 17.90 -1.53
N LEU A 54 3.04 18.69 -2.40
CA LEU A 54 1.58 18.77 -2.46
C LEU A 54 0.93 17.44 -2.85
N ALA A 55 1.51 16.72 -3.81
CA ALA A 55 0.98 15.43 -4.26
C ALA A 55 1.03 14.38 -3.15
N GLU A 56 2.15 14.30 -2.42
CA GLU A 56 2.28 13.35 -1.32
C GLU A 56 1.46 13.77 -0.08
N ASP A 57 1.33 15.07 0.22
CA ASP A 57 0.41 15.53 1.28
C ASP A 57 -1.03 15.10 1.00
N ARG A 58 -1.50 15.28 -0.25
CA ARG A 58 -2.82 14.79 -0.69
C ARG A 58 -2.94 13.28 -0.54
N ARG A 59 -1.92 12.52 -0.97
CA ARG A 59 -1.89 11.06 -0.84
C ARG A 59 -2.00 10.62 0.61
N ARG A 60 -1.27 11.27 1.53
CA ARG A 60 -1.33 10.96 2.97
C ARG A 60 -2.67 11.30 3.59
N ARG A 61 -3.26 12.45 3.26
CA ARG A 61 -4.63 12.79 3.72
C ARG A 61 -5.66 11.78 3.23
N ALA A 62 -5.55 11.33 1.98
CA ALA A 62 -6.43 10.31 1.43
C ALA A 62 -6.28 8.96 2.15
N LEU A 63 -5.03 8.52 2.41
CA LEU A 63 -4.74 7.30 3.16
C LEU A 63 -5.23 7.39 4.61
N HIS A 64 -5.01 8.52 5.28
CA HIS A 64 -5.50 8.76 6.63
C HIS A 64 -7.03 8.71 6.69
N ALA A 65 -7.71 9.35 5.74
CA ALA A 65 -9.16 9.29 5.66
C ALA A 65 -9.67 7.87 5.38
N ALA A 66 -8.98 7.10 4.52
CA ALA A 66 -9.30 5.70 4.26
C ALA A 66 -9.10 4.81 5.50
N TRP A 67 -8.00 5.03 6.23
CA TRP A 67 -7.72 4.35 7.48
C TRP A 67 -8.81 4.64 8.52
N LEU A 68 -9.18 5.90 8.74
CA LEU A 68 -10.28 6.27 9.64
C LEU A 68 -11.61 5.61 9.25
N ARG A 69 -11.92 5.53 7.94
CA ARG A 69 -13.09 4.78 7.47
C ARG A 69 -13.00 3.30 7.81
N GLY A 70 -11.83 2.68 7.63
CA GLY A 70 -11.57 1.29 8.01
C GLY A 70 -11.73 1.03 9.50
N GLU A 71 -11.20 1.90 10.36
CA GLU A 71 -11.35 1.79 11.82
C GLU A 71 -12.81 1.93 12.25
N ARG A 72 -13.56 2.86 11.65
CA ARG A 72 -15.02 2.98 11.88
C ARG A 72 -15.78 1.70 11.48
N LEU A 73 -15.40 1.08 10.36
CA LEU A 73 -16.00 -0.19 9.92
C LEU A 73 -15.69 -1.35 10.88
N LYS A 74 -14.48 -1.38 11.47
CA LYS A 74 -14.13 -2.36 12.51
C LYS A 74 -14.93 -2.12 13.79
N ALA A 75 -15.08 -0.87 14.21
CA ALA A 75 -15.81 -0.51 15.43
C ALA A 75 -17.33 -0.75 15.30
N ASN A 76 -17.88 -0.60 14.09
CA ASN A 76 -19.29 -0.86 13.80
C ASN A 76 -19.57 -2.29 13.31
N ARG A 77 -18.58 -3.20 13.36
CA ARG A 77 -18.84 -4.61 13.10
C ARG A 77 -19.72 -5.11 14.25
N PRO A 78 -20.94 -5.62 13.99
CA PRO A 78 -21.70 -6.26 15.04
C PRO A 78 -20.90 -7.46 15.55
N ASP A 79 -20.65 -7.50 16.85
CA ASP A 79 -20.05 -8.66 17.52
C ASP A 79 -20.90 -9.89 17.19
N GLY A 80 -20.42 -10.76 16.29
CA GLY A 80 -21.12 -12.01 15.96
C GLY A 80 -21.02 -12.55 14.54
N LEU A 81 -20.41 -11.85 13.57
CA LEU A 81 -20.16 -12.46 12.25
C LEU A 81 -18.73 -12.95 12.15
N THR A 82 -18.50 -14.15 12.67
CA THR A 82 -17.41 -15.02 12.24
C THR A 82 -17.47 -15.21 10.73
N PRO A 83 -16.36 -15.13 9.99
CA PRO A 83 -16.31 -15.60 8.62
C PRO A 83 -16.29 -17.13 8.63
N GLU A 84 -17.43 -17.76 8.96
CA GLU A 84 -17.69 -19.17 8.66
C GLU A 84 -17.90 -19.27 7.14
N GLY A 85 -16.82 -19.45 6.40
CA GLY A 85 -16.91 -19.42 4.94
C GLY A 85 -15.58 -19.55 4.22
N SER A 86 -14.72 -20.47 4.63
CA SER A 86 -13.65 -20.99 3.76
C SER A 86 -13.27 -22.39 4.21
N SER A 87 -13.45 -23.37 3.31
CA SER A 87 -12.98 -24.75 3.40
C SER A 87 -13.87 -25.74 4.18
N GLN A 88 -15.01 -26.12 3.57
CA GLN A 88 -15.36 -27.54 3.58
C GLN A 88 -14.24 -28.28 2.83
N GLU A 89 -13.30 -28.83 3.59
CA GLU A 89 -12.44 -29.90 3.12
C GLU A 89 -13.32 -31.12 2.81
N GLN A 90 -13.81 -31.20 1.57
CA GLN A 90 -14.34 -32.45 1.03
C GLN A 90 -13.16 -33.41 0.88
N ALA A 91 -12.98 -34.27 1.88
CA ALA A 91 -12.14 -35.45 1.78
C ALA A 91 -12.57 -36.27 0.55
N PRO A 92 -11.65 -36.72 -0.33
CA PRO A 92 -12.02 -37.69 -1.34
C PRO A 92 -12.39 -39.01 -0.65
N SER A 93 -13.61 -39.48 -0.91
CA SER A 93 -14.09 -40.81 -0.54
C SER A 93 -13.10 -41.90 -0.95
N PRO A 94 -12.68 -42.82 -0.06
CA PRO A 94 -11.90 -43.99 -0.45
C PRO A 94 -12.84 -45.04 -1.06
N THR A 95 -13.30 -44.81 -2.29
CA THR A 95 -13.98 -45.84 -3.07
C THR A 95 -12.98 -46.41 -4.08
N GLY A 96 -12.16 -47.33 -3.59
CA GLY A 96 -11.15 -48.03 -4.38
C GLY A 96 -10.76 -49.36 -3.76
N ARG A 97 -11.74 -50.14 -3.30
CA ARG A 97 -11.51 -51.54 -2.88
C ARG A 97 -11.36 -52.38 -4.14
N SER A 98 -10.13 -52.46 -4.65
CA SER A 98 -9.72 -53.41 -5.67
C SER A 98 -9.88 -54.83 -5.11
N LEU A 99 -10.89 -55.56 -5.61
CA LEU A 99 -11.02 -56.99 -5.40
C LEU A 99 -10.07 -57.70 -6.37
N ILE A 100 -8.88 -58.06 -5.91
CA ILE A 100 -8.06 -59.07 -6.56
C ILE A 100 -8.73 -60.42 -6.28
N ARG A 101 -9.39 -61.00 -7.29
CA ARG A 101 -9.73 -62.42 -7.31
C ARG A 101 -8.50 -63.19 -7.80
N VAL A 102 -7.81 -63.85 -6.88
CA VAL A 102 -6.93 -64.98 -7.19
C VAL A 102 -7.84 -66.19 -7.40
N ALA A 103 -7.84 -66.74 -8.60
CA ALA A 103 -8.32 -68.10 -8.87
C ALA A 103 -7.10 -69.01 -8.96
N ALA A 104 -7.13 -70.07 -8.16
CA ALA A 104 -6.22 -71.21 -8.22
C ALA A 104 -6.64 -72.16 -9.34
#